data_AF-A5FT12-F1
#
_entry.id   AF-A5FT12-F1
#
_cell.length_a   1.000
_cell.length_b   1.000
_cell.length_c   1.000
_cell.angle_alpha   90.00
_cell.angle_beta   90.00
_cell.angle_gamma   90.00
#
_symmetry.space_group_name_H-M   'P 1'
#
loop_
_entity.id
_entity.type
_entity.pdbx_description
1 polymer ?
#
loop_
_entity_poly.entity_id
_entity_poly.type
_entity_poly.pdbx_seq_one_letter_code
_entity_poly.pdbx_strand_id
1 'polypeptide(L)'
;MRDNRHDSAYLFGAVCPECCIGATIIMPVVNSEAMAEHLREISTQVAPSAHAVLVLDGAGWHQAGERLPVPDNISMLPLPPYAPELNPVENIWQFLRGNFLSHQVWNSYDEILAACRNAWNKFMQMPEQIASIDLPPSEWSGICFRFWPEGGLGWRGTYGPPRPQGVIFIWL
;
A
#
# COMPACT_ATOMS: atom_id res chain seq x y z
N MET A 1 16.47 26.28 23.44
CA MET A 1 15.26 25.44 23.47
C MET A 1 14.76 25.31 22.05
N ARG A 2 14.68 24.09 21.52
CA ARG A 2 14.11 23.82 20.19
C ARG A 2 12.59 23.78 20.37
N ASP A 3 11.85 24.63 19.65
CA ASP A 3 10.39 24.52 19.63
C ASP A 3 10.04 23.21 18.92
N ASN A 4 9.42 22.26 19.63
CA ASN A 4 9.04 20.95 19.10
C ASN A 4 7.54 20.89 18.75
N ARG A 5 6.82 22.03 18.76
CA ARG A 5 5.40 22.09 18.40
C ARG A 5 5.23 22.07 16.87
N HIS A 6 5.39 20.90 16.29
CA HIS A 6 5.09 20.66 14.88
C HIS A 6 3.84 19.78 14.85
N ASP A 7 2.81 20.25 14.14
CA ASP A 7 1.69 19.38 13.79
C ASP A 7 2.15 18.38 12.71
N SER A 8 1.69 17.15 12.79
CA SER A 8 2.05 16.08 11.86
C SER A 8 0.85 15.24 11.48
N ALA A 9 0.82 14.77 10.23
CA ALA A 9 -0.10 13.77 9.76
C ALA A 9 0.69 12.59 9.18
N TYR A 10 0.09 11.40 9.24
CA TYR A 10 0.66 10.16 8.74
C TYR A 10 -0.11 9.71 7.52
N LEU A 11 0.59 9.47 6.43
CA LEU A 11 0.01 9.00 5.17
C LEU A 11 0.25 7.49 5.07
N PHE A 12 -0.81 6.72 5.22
CA PHE A 12 -0.77 5.29 4.99
C PHE A 12 -1.04 5.04 3.51
N GLY A 13 -0.14 4.34 2.82
CA GLY A 13 -0.23 4.10 1.39
C GLY A 13 -0.10 2.64 1.04
N ALA A 14 -0.90 2.18 0.08
CA ALA A 14 -0.83 0.85 -0.50
C ALA A 14 -0.88 0.95 -2.03
N VAL A 15 -0.06 0.20 -2.75
CA VAL A 15 -0.14 0.14 -4.22
C VAL A 15 -0.04 -1.28 -4.75
N CYS A 16 -0.72 -1.53 -5.86
CA CYS A 16 -0.55 -2.70 -6.71
C CYS A 16 0.00 -2.24 -8.07
N PRO A 17 1.32 -2.41 -8.34
CA PRO A 17 1.94 -2.02 -9.59
C PRO A 17 1.27 -2.64 -10.82
N GLU A 18 0.96 -3.94 -10.77
CA GLU A 18 0.36 -4.69 -11.89
C GLU A 18 -1.03 -4.16 -12.29
N CYS A 19 -1.80 -3.70 -11.29
CA CYS A 19 -3.14 -3.17 -11.52
C CYS A 19 -3.16 -1.65 -11.69
N CYS A 20 -2.05 -0.96 -11.46
CA CYS A 20 -1.97 0.51 -11.38
C CYS A 20 -3.02 1.12 -10.43
N ILE A 21 -3.33 0.45 -9.32
CA ILE A 21 -4.26 0.92 -8.29
C ILE A 21 -3.51 1.18 -6.99
N GLY A 22 -4.09 2.02 -6.14
CA GLY A 22 -3.58 2.29 -4.81
C GLY A 22 -4.67 2.74 -3.86
N ALA A 23 -4.43 2.54 -2.57
CA ALA A 23 -5.33 2.86 -1.48
C ALA A 23 -4.59 3.67 -0.43
N THR A 24 -5.18 4.76 0.06
CA THR A 24 -4.54 5.60 1.06
C THR A 24 -5.51 6.17 2.08
N ILE A 25 -5.01 6.35 3.30
CA ILE A 25 -5.68 7.14 4.33
C ILE A 25 -4.67 8.11 4.96
N ILE A 26 -5.16 9.23 5.48
CA ILE A 26 -4.36 10.19 6.25
C ILE A 26 -4.86 10.17 7.69
N MET A 27 -3.96 9.90 8.63
CA MET A 27 -4.29 9.71 10.04
C MET A 27 -3.47 10.65 10.92
N PRO A 28 -4.03 11.12 12.06
CA PRO A 28 -3.28 11.94 13.02
C PRO A 28 -2.32 11.11 13.87
N VAL A 29 -2.46 9.77 13.88
CA VAL A 29 -1.69 8.85 14.71
C VAL A 29 -1.29 7.59 13.95
N VAL A 30 -0.24 6.93 14.46
CA VAL A 30 0.24 5.63 13.99
C VAL A 30 -0.01 4.59 15.08
N ASN A 31 -0.94 3.67 14.82
CA ASN A 31 -1.26 2.56 15.70
C ASN A 31 -2.02 1.46 14.93
N SER A 32 -2.39 0.37 15.62
CA SER A 32 -3.16 -0.72 15.03
C SER A 32 -4.57 -0.31 14.56
N GLU A 33 -5.18 0.70 15.17
CA GLU A 33 -6.50 1.21 14.74
C GLU A 33 -6.40 1.92 13.38
N ALA A 34 -5.38 2.76 13.20
CA ALA A 34 -5.08 3.39 11.91
C ALA A 34 -4.75 2.34 10.85
N MET A 35 -3.98 1.30 11.22
CA MET A 35 -3.72 0.18 10.31
C MET A 35 -5.00 -0.57 9.93
N ALA A 36 -5.91 -0.79 10.88
CA ALA A 36 -7.20 -1.43 10.61
C ALA A 36 -8.04 -0.63 9.60
N GLU A 37 -8.09 0.70 9.75
CA GLU A 37 -8.78 1.56 8.78
C GLU A 37 -8.11 1.49 7.40
N HIS A 38 -6.78 1.40 7.35
CA HIS A 38 -6.06 1.27 6.08
C HIS A 38 -6.36 -0.07 5.39
N LEU A 39 -6.39 -1.17 6.15
CA LEU A 39 -6.80 -2.48 5.63
C LEU A 39 -8.24 -2.44 5.09
N ARG A 40 -9.14 -1.72 5.77
CA ARG A 40 -10.51 -1.50 5.31
C ARG A 40 -10.54 -0.76 3.97
N GLU A 41 -9.77 0.32 3.86
CA GLU A 41 -9.66 1.10 2.62
C GLU A 41 -9.12 0.23 1.48
N ILE A 42 -8.05 -0.53 1.71
CA ILE A 42 -7.47 -1.45 0.72
C ILE A 42 -8.49 -2.48 0.27
N SER A 43 -9.22 -3.08 1.21
CA SER A 43 -10.25 -4.07 0.90
C SER A 43 -11.31 -3.54 -0.06
N THR A 44 -11.57 -2.22 -0.10
CA THR A 44 -12.52 -1.63 -1.06
C THR A 44 -11.96 -1.52 -2.48
N GLN A 45 -10.63 -1.50 -2.61
CA GLN A 45 -9.93 -1.45 -3.90
C GLN A 45 -9.71 -2.86 -4.49
N VAL A 46 -9.85 -3.91 -3.68
CA VAL A 46 -9.77 -5.31 -4.14
C VAL A 46 -11.06 -5.66 -4.90
N ALA A 47 -10.90 -6.13 -6.14
CA ALA A 47 -12.06 -6.49 -6.98
C ALA A 47 -12.87 -7.66 -6.34
N PRO A 48 -14.19 -7.78 -6.63
CA PRO A 48 -15.04 -8.79 -5.97
C PRO A 48 -14.60 -10.25 -6.15
N SER A 49 -13.91 -10.58 -7.24
CA SER A 49 -13.37 -11.91 -7.52
C SER A 49 -11.86 -11.98 -7.26
N ALA A 50 -11.37 -11.16 -6.33
CA ALA A 50 -9.96 -10.98 -6.07
C ALA A 50 -9.60 -11.20 -4.62
N HIS A 51 -8.31 -11.47 -4.41
CA HIS A 51 -7.73 -11.56 -3.08
C HIS A 51 -6.34 -10.93 -3.11
N ALA A 52 -6.11 -9.99 -2.21
CA ALA A 52 -4.85 -9.27 -2.11
C ALA A 52 -3.87 -10.01 -1.20
N VAL A 53 -2.63 -10.14 -1.65
CA VAL A 53 -1.50 -10.47 -0.76
C VAL A 53 -0.79 -9.18 -0.45
N LEU A 54 -0.68 -8.88 0.84
CA LEU A 54 -0.20 -7.62 1.33
C LEU A 54 1.17 -7.78 1.99
N VAL A 55 2.20 -7.24 1.35
CA VAL A 55 3.58 -7.26 1.86
C VAL A 55 3.78 -6.13 2.85
N LEU A 56 4.27 -6.50 4.04
CA LEU A 56 4.39 -5.62 5.21
C LEU A 56 5.74 -5.81 5.86
N ASP A 57 6.28 -4.75 6.44
CA ASP A 57 7.43 -4.88 7.33
C ASP A 57 7.02 -5.44 8.72
N GLY A 58 8.01 -5.63 9.60
CA GLY A 58 7.81 -6.18 10.94
C GLY A 58 7.29 -5.20 12.01
N ALA A 59 6.73 -4.05 11.64
CA ALA A 59 6.26 -3.07 12.62
C ALA A 59 5.22 -3.66 13.59
N GLY A 60 5.29 -3.26 14.87
CA GLY A 60 4.44 -3.85 15.91
C GLY A 60 2.93 -3.70 15.66
N TRP A 61 2.52 -2.65 14.93
CA TRP A 61 1.13 -2.41 14.54
C TRP A 61 0.66 -3.22 13.31
N HIS A 62 1.54 -4.01 12.67
CA HIS A 62 1.20 -4.95 11.61
C HIS A 62 0.93 -6.38 12.09
N GLN A 63 1.06 -6.65 13.39
CA GLN A 63 0.90 -8.01 13.88
C GLN A 63 -0.58 -8.40 13.87
N ALA A 64 -0.92 -9.42 13.06
CA ALA A 64 -2.25 -9.99 13.02
C ALA A 64 -2.62 -10.59 14.41
N GLY A 65 -3.83 -10.31 14.88
CA GLY A 65 -4.35 -10.75 16.18
C GLY A 65 -5.65 -10.06 16.53
N GLU A 66 -6.18 -10.25 17.74
CA GLU A 66 -7.47 -9.66 18.19
C GLU A 66 -7.55 -8.12 18.01
N ARG A 67 -6.41 -7.44 17.91
CA ARG A 67 -6.30 -5.98 17.80
C ARG A 67 -6.25 -5.46 16.37
N LEU A 68 -6.06 -6.32 15.37
CA LEU A 68 -5.97 -5.91 13.97
C LEU A 68 -6.89 -6.81 13.12
N PRO A 69 -8.15 -6.40 12.89
CA PRO A 69 -9.08 -7.15 12.07
C PRO A 69 -8.65 -7.06 10.60
N VAL A 70 -8.27 -8.21 10.02
CA VAL A 70 -7.90 -8.32 8.60
C VAL A 70 -9.15 -8.71 7.79
N PRO A 71 -9.51 -7.96 6.74
CA PRO A 71 -10.59 -8.33 5.83
C PRO A 71 -10.36 -9.69 5.15
N ASP A 72 -11.42 -10.45 4.92
CA ASP A 72 -11.36 -11.83 4.39
C ASP A 72 -10.69 -11.95 3.01
N ASN A 73 -10.67 -10.86 2.24
CA ASN A 73 -10.07 -10.77 0.91
C ASN A 73 -8.62 -10.27 0.93
N ILE A 74 -7.97 -10.26 2.10
CA ILE A 74 -6.57 -9.84 2.28
C ILE A 74 -5.80 -10.89 3.07
N SER A 75 -4.63 -11.28 2.58
CA SER A 75 -3.62 -12.04 3.33
C SER A 75 -2.41 -11.17 3.62
N MET A 76 -1.93 -11.18 4.85
CA MET A 76 -0.71 -10.46 5.26
C MET A 76 0.54 -11.32 5.04
N LEU A 77 1.55 -10.77 4.39
CA LEU A 77 2.85 -11.39 4.13
C LEU A 77 3.95 -10.54 4.77
N PRO A 78 4.42 -10.88 5.99
CA PRO A 78 5.47 -10.13 6.64
C PRO A 78 6.83 -10.38 5.97
N LEU A 79 7.61 -9.32 5.78
CA LEU A 79 9.00 -9.39 5.33
C LEU A 79 9.90 -9.99 6.41
N PRO A 80 11.00 -10.66 6.02
CA PRO A 80 12.03 -11.06 6.96
C PRO A 80 12.54 -9.86 7.78
N PRO A 81 12.85 -10.04 9.07
CA PRO A 81 13.41 -8.98 9.89
C PRO A 81 14.70 -8.41 9.28
N TYR A 82 14.90 -7.10 9.41
CA TYR A 82 16.11 -6.39 9.02
C TYR A 82 16.46 -6.42 7.51
N ALA A 83 15.46 -6.54 6.64
CA ALA A 83 15.63 -6.46 5.18
C ALA A 83 14.91 -5.23 4.56
N PRO A 84 15.25 -3.99 4.94
CA PRO A 84 14.61 -2.79 4.42
C PRO A 84 14.83 -2.59 2.90
N GLU A 85 15.92 -3.11 2.34
CA GLU A 85 16.21 -3.11 0.91
C GLU A 85 15.19 -3.89 0.07
N LEU A 86 14.45 -4.80 0.72
CA LEU A 86 13.41 -5.60 0.10
C LEU A 86 12.04 -4.92 0.12
N ASN A 87 11.93 -3.71 0.66
CA ASN A 87 10.67 -2.98 0.75
C ASN A 87 10.54 -1.96 -0.39
N PRO A 88 9.87 -2.31 -1.51
CA PRO A 88 9.77 -1.41 -2.67
C PRO A 88 8.96 -0.14 -2.37
N VAL A 89 8.21 -0.12 -1.26
CA VAL A 89 7.48 1.07 -0.81
C VAL A 89 8.42 2.23 -0.44
N GLU A 90 9.66 1.96 -0.05
CA GLU A 90 10.62 3.03 0.26
C GLU A 90 10.93 3.90 -0.96
N ASN A 91 10.93 3.31 -2.15
CA ASN A 91 11.10 4.06 -3.40
C ASN A 91 9.92 5.00 -3.64
N ILE A 92 8.69 4.58 -3.29
CA ILE A 92 7.47 5.43 -3.37
C ILE A 92 7.60 6.60 -2.41
N TRP A 93 8.00 6.34 -1.17
CA TRP A 93 8.11 7.39 -0.17
C TRP A 93 9.23 8.37 -0.47
N GLN A 94 10.38 7.88 -0.94
CA GLN A 94 11.45 8.73 -1.44
C GLN A 94 10.97 9.59 -2.61
N PHE A 95 10.19 9.03 -3.54
CA PHE A 95 9.60 9.78 -4.64
C PHE A 95 8.63 10.86 -4.14
N LEU A 96 7.67 10.51 -3.27
CA LEU A 96 6.69 11.46 -2.74
C LEU A 96 7.36 12.60 -1.95
N ARG A 97 8.34 12.27 -1.10
CA ARG A 97 9.13 13.26 -0.37
C ARG A 97 9.96 14.11 -1.32
N GLY A 98 10.70 13.51 -2.24
CA GLY A 98 11.59 14.24 -3.16
C GLY A 98 10.85 15.19 -4.09
N ASN A 99 9.62 14.84 -4.50
CA ASN A 99 8.89 15.58 -5.54
C ASN A 99 7.75 16.47 -5.01
N PHE A 100 7.11 16.11 -3.89
CA PHE A 100 5.88 16.79 -3.47
C PHE A 100 5.86 17.28 -2.03
N LEU A 101 6.52 16.59 -1.09
CA LEU A 101 6.35 16.84 0.34
C LEU A 101 7.57 17.50 1.02
N SER A 102 8.78 17.39 0.46
CA SER A 102 9.98 18.02 1.02
C SER A 102 10.02 19.53 0.78
N HIS A 103 10.71 20.24 1.69
CA HIS A 103 10.97 21.68 1.61
C HIS A 103 9.72 22.57 1.54
N GLN A 104 8.60 22.08 2.07
CA GLN A 104 7.35 22.85 2.22
C GLN A 104 7.22 23.35 3.65
N VAL A 105 6.57 24.50 3.83
CA VAL A 105 6.18 25.04 5.14
C VAL A 105 4.68 25.30 5.08
N TRP A 106 3.95 24.79 6.06
CA TRP A 106 2.49 24.88 6.13
C TRP A 106 2.08 25.75 7.31
N ASN A 107 1.04 26.56 7.11
CA ASN A 107 0.52 27.49 8.11
C ASN A 107 -0.57 26.86 8.97
N SER A 108 -1.08 25.69 8.58
CA SER A 108 -2.15 24.99 9.31
C SER A 108 -2.09 23.48 9.09
N TYR A 109 -2.72 22.73 10.00
CA TYR A 109 -2.89 21.29 9.85
C TYR A 109 -3.67 20.91 8.59
N ASP A 110 -4.69 21.69 8.21
CA ASP A 110 -5.47 21.46 6.98
C ASP A 110 -4.60 21.56 5.72
N GLU A 111 -3.61 22.44 5.71
CA GLU A 111 -2.64 22.53 4.60
C GLU A 111 -1.75 21.28 4.53
N ILE A 112 -1.39 20.68 5.67
CA ILE A 112 -0.65 19.40 5.72
C ILE A 112 -1.52 18.29 5.11
N LEU A 113 -2.77 18.18 5.54
CA LEU A 113 -3.71 17.18 5.00
C LEU A 113 -3.92 17.35 3.50
N ALA A 114 -4.08 18.59 3.04
CA ALA A 114 -4.22 18.91 1.62
C ALA A 114 -2.95 18.56 0.84
N ALA A 115 -1.76 18.82 1.37
CA ALA A 115 -0.50 18.46 0.75
C ALA A 115 -0.35 16.94 0.58
N CYS A 116 -0.62 16.16 1.65
CA CYS A 116 -0.62 14.70 1.59
C CYS A 116 -1.58 14.16 0.52
N ARG A 117 -2.83 14.65 0.52
CA ARG A 117 -3.85 14.25 -0.47
C ARG A 117 -3.42 14.58 -1.89
N ASN A 118 -2.91 15.79 -2.11
CA ASN A 118 -2.47 16.24 -3.43
C ASN A 118 -1.26 15.44 -3.93
N ALA A 119 -0.30 15.14 -3.05
CA ALA A 119 0.86 14.33 -3.38
C ALA A 119 0.44 12.92 -3.81
N TRP A 120 -0.43 12.26 -3.04
CA TRP A 120 -0.94 10.94 -3.39
C TRP A 120 -1.72 10.95 -4.70
N ASN A 121 -2.65 11.90 -4.88
CA ASN A 121 -3.45 12.00 -6.10
C ASN A 121 -2.60 12.25 -7.35
N LYS A 122 -1.55 13.07 -7.23
CA LYS A 122 -0.59 13.28 -8.33
C LYS A 122 0.19 12.01 -8.64
N PHE A 123 0.66 11.30 -7.62
CA PHE A 123 1.36 10.03 -7.79
C PHE A 123 0.47 8.97 -8.46
N MET A 124 -0.81 8.87 -8.09
CA MET A 124 -1.77 7.98 -8.74
C MET A 124 -2.07 8.32 -10.20
N GLN A 125 -1.73 9.53 -10.66
CA GLN A 125 -1.80 9.93 -12.07
C GLN A 125 -0.51 9.60 -12.85
N MET A 126 0.45 8.89 -12.25
CA MET A 126 1.73 8.52 -12.84
C MET A 126 1.87 6.99 -12.95
N PRO A 127 1.11 6.32 -13.83
CA PRO A 127 1.08 4.86 -13.91
C PRO A 127 2.44 4.23 -14.25
N GLU A 128 3.28 4.93 -15.03
CA GLU A 128 4.64 4.46 -15.34
C GLU A 128 5.53 4.42 -14.09
N GLN A 129 5.38 5.40 -13.18
CA GLN A 129 6.09 5.40 -11.91
C GLN A 129 5.59 4.26 -11.02
N ILE A 130 4.27 4.07 -10.95
CA ILE A 130 3.64 2.97 -10.20
C ILE A 130 4.14 1.60 -10.69
N ALA A 131 4.20 1.40 -12.01
CA ALA A 131 4.68 0.15 -12.62
C ALA A 131 6.19 -0.06 -12.43
N SER A 132 6.98 1.01 -12.36
CA SER A 132 8.44 0.93 -12.19
C SER A 132 8.91 0.49 -10.79
N ILE A 133 7.99 0.43 -9.82
CA ILE A 133 8.27 0.00 -8.44
C ILE A 133 8.37 -1.53 -8.33
N ASP A 134 8.01 -2.28 -9.38
CA ASP A 134 8.27 -3.72 -9.44
C ASP A 134 9.77 -4.00 -9.30
N LEU A 135 10.11 -4.78 -8.28
CA LEU A 135 11.46 -5.25 -8.01
C LEU A 135 11.98 -6.11 -9.18
N PRO A 136 13.31 -6.15 -9.44
CA PRO A 136 13.86 -6.97 -10.50
C PRO A 136 13.45 -8.45 -10.34
N PRO A 137 13.03 -9.15 -11.42
CA PRO A 137 12.48 -10.51 -11.38
C PRO A 137 13.38 -11.57 -10.72
N SER A 138 14.67 -11.31 -10.57
CA SER A 138 15.66 -12.31 -10.15
C SER A 138 15.63 -12.64 -8.66
N GLU A 139 15.08 -11.79 -7.79
CA GLU A 139 15.04 -12.04 -6.34
C GLU A 139 13.67 -12.50 -5.83
N TRP A 140 12.59 -12.27 -6.60
CA TRP A 140 11.21 -12.60 -6.20
C TRP A 140 10.49 -13.59 -7.12
N SER A 141 11.22 -14.27 -8.01
CA SER A 141 10.71 -15.39 -8.81
C SER A 141 10.10 -16.55 -7.98
N GLY A 142 10.23 -16.51 -6.64
CA GLY A 142 9.64 -17.46 -5.69
C GLY A 142 8.39 -17.02 -4.93
N ILE A 143 7.93 -15.76 -5.01
CA ILE A 143 6.68 -15.32 -4.36
C ILE A 143 5.71 -14.80 -5.43
N CYS A 144 5.21 -15.76 -6.20
CA CYS A 144 4.03 -15.61 -7.04
C CYS A 144 2.98 -16.57 -6.43
N PHE A 145 2.12 -16.08 -5.53
CA PHE A 145 0.98 -16.88 -5.07
C PHE A 145 -0.05 -16.93 -6.21
N ARG A 146 -0.10 -18.08 -6.88
CA ARG A 146 -1.16 -18.43 -7.83
C ARG A 146 -2.45 -18.71 -7.05
N PHE A 147 -3.55 -18.09 -7.41
CA PHE A 147 -4.87 -18.54 -6.95
C PHE A 147 -5.28 -19.82 -7.70
N TRP A 148 -5.64 -20.84 -6.94
CA TRP A 148 -6.29 -22.07 -7.41
C TRP A 148 -7.80 -21.86 -7.40
N PRO A 149 -8.54 -22.15 -8.49
CA PRO A 149 -9.99 -22.18 -8.43
C PRO A 149 -10.42 -23.49 -7.76
N GLU A 150 -11.00 -23.42 -6.56
CA GLU A 150 -11.84 -24.52 -6.08
C GLU A 150 -13.19 -24.47 -6.80
N GLY A 151 -13.38 -25.41 -7.73
CA GLY A 151 -14.68 -26.01 -8.06
C GLY A 151 -15.64 -25.19 -8.92
N GLY A 152 -15.74 -25.56 -10.21
CA GLY A 152 -16.95 -25.28 -10.99
C GLY A 152 -16.70 -25.03 -12.48
N LEU A 153 -16.87 -26.08 -13.28
CA LEU A 153 -16.92 -26.02 -14.75
C LEU A 153 -17.92 -24.97 -15.24
N GLY A 154 -17.45 -24.03 -16.06
CA GLY A 154 -18.29 -23.35 -17.05
C GLY A 154 -18.20 -21.83 -17.05
N TRP A 155 -17.32 -21.26 -17.89
CA TRP A 155 -17.62 -19.97 -18.50
C TRP A 155 -17.01 -19.85 -19.90
N ARG A 156 -17.88 -19.65 -20.90
CA ARG A 156 -17.53 -19.21 -22.26
C ARG A 156 -17.95 -17.76 -22.38
N GLY A 157 -17.00 -16.87 -22.63
CA GLY A 157 -17.24 -15.48 -23.02
C GLY A 157 -15.92 -14.77 -23.25
N THR A 158 -15.80 -14.14 -24.42
CA THR A 158 -14.59 -13.50 -24.93
C THR A 158 -14.40 -12.13 -24.29
N TYR A 159 -13.35 -11.95 -23.47
CA TYR A 159 -12.51 -10.75 -23.35
C TYR A 159 -11.32 -11.04 -22.41
N GLY A 160 -10.20 -11.50 -22.98
CA GLY A 160 -8.89 -11.62 -22.32
C GLY A 160 -8.76 -12.61 -21.15
N PRO A 161 -7.57 -13.15 -20.84
CA PRO A 161 -7.34 -13.87 -19.60
C PRO A 161 -7.51 -12.89 -18.41
N PRO A 162 -8.03 -13.33 -17.25
CA PRO A 162 -7.97 -12.53 -16.04
C PRO A 162 -6.51 -12.19 -15.77
N ARG A 163 -6.18 -10.89 -15.72
CA ARG A 163 -4.83 -10.46 -15.33
C ARG A 163 -4.59 -10.94 -13.89
N PRO A 164 -3.42 -11.53 -13.59
CA PRO A 164 -3.05 -11.85 -12.21
C PRO A 164 -3.25 -10.61 -11.34
N GLN A 165 -3.78 -10.81 -10.15
CA GLN A 165 -3.96 -9.72 -9.20
C GLN A 165 -2.71 -9.65 -8.36
N GLY A 166 -2.00 -8.54 -8.53
CA GLY A 166 -0.68 -8.32 -7.97
C GLY A 166 -0.66 -8.22 -6.45
N VAL A 167 0.56 -8.29 -5.93
CA VAL A 167 0.88 -8.05 -4.53
C VAL A 167 0.69 -6.56 -4.22
N ILE A 168 0.06 -6.27 -3.09
CA ILE A 168 -0.06 -4.91 -2.55
C ILE A 168 1.10 -4.69 -1.58
N PHE A 169 1.78 -3.55 -1.67
CA PHE A 169 2.81 -3.14 -0.72
C PHE A 169 2.28 -2.04 0.20
N ILE A 170 2.51 -2.10 1.51
CA ILE A 170 2.20 -1.01 2.48
C ILE A 170 3.42 -0.71 3.35
N TRP A 171 3.70 0.59 3.59
CA TRP A 171 4.15 1.08 4.91
C TRP A 171 4.01 2.59 5.10
N LEU A 172 4.18 3.08 6.33
CA LEU A 172 4.08 4.47 6.80
C LEU A 172 5.23 5.41 6.37
#